data_AF-G1UP20-F1
#
_entry.id   AF-G1UP20-F1
#
_cell.length_a   1.000
_cell.length_b   1.000
_cell.length_c   1.000
_cell.angle_alpha   90.00
_cell.angle_beta   90.00
_cell.angle_gamma   90.00
#
_symmetry.space_group_name_H-M   'P 1'
#
loop_
_entity.id
_entity.type
_entity.pdbx_description
1 polymer ?
#
loop_
_entity_poly.entity_id
_entity_poly.type
_entity_poly.pdbx_seq_one_letter_code
_entity_poly.pdbx_strand_id
1 'polypeptide(L)' 'MPTIMPQSELVRKAIAYLNEEHKRDPHKSLSSLLDEAGMRFNLTPVDAEALEFLFRKEQKRD' A
#
# COMPACT_ATOMS: atom_id res chain seq x y z
N MET A 1 -2.15 -1.34 24.05
CA MET A 1 -1.52 -0.09 23.54
C MET A 1 -1.38 -0.26 22.04
N PRO A 2 -2.04 0.53 21.19
CA PRO A 2 -1.76 0.46 19.77
C PRO A 2 -0.37 1.07 19.58
N THR A 3 0.61 0.24 19.29
CA THR A 3 1.90 0.70 18.76
C THR A 3 1.54 1.41 17.45
N ILE A 4 1.41 2.74 17.51
CA ILE A 4 1.42 3.57 16.31
C ILE A 4 2.84 3.44 15.80
N MET A 5 3.11 2.35 15.08
CA MET A 5 4.29 2.26 14.25
C MET A 5 4.22 3.48 13.34
N PRO A 6 5.22 4.37 13.36
CA PRO A 6 5.28 5.44 12.39
C PRO A 6 5.43 4.75 11.03
N GLN A 7 4.28 4.52 10.38
CA GLN A 7 4.21 4.14 8.98
C GLN A 7 5.14 5.10 8.25
N SER A 8 6.21 4.58 7.64
CA SER A 8 7.15 5.40 6.89
C SER A 8 6.38 6.29 5.93
N GLU A 9 6.83 7.53 5.71
CA GLU A 9 6.17 8.44 4.77
C GLU A 9 6.01 7.79 3.38
N LEU A 10 6.95 6.92 3.03
CA LEU A 10 6.94 6.08 1.83
C LEU A 10 5.71 5.17 1.76
N VAL A 11 5.32 4.50 2.85
CA VAL A 11 4.12 3.63 2.89
C VAL A 11 2.85 4.43 2.65
N ARG A 12 2.74 5.62 3.26
CA ARG A 12 1.58 6.49 3.03
C ARG A 12 1.48 6.95 1.58
N LYS A 13 2.61 7.37 1.00
CA LYS A 13 2.68 7.78 -0.42
C LYS A 13 2.36 6.60 -1.35
N ALA A 14 2.84 5.41 -1.01
CA ALA A 14 2.54 4.18 -1.74
C ALA A 14 1.04 3.81 -1.67
N ILE A 15 0.38 3.90 -0.51
CA ILE A 15 -1.08 3.69 -0.41
C ILE A 15 -1.85 4.66 -1.28
N ALA A 16 -1.49 5.94 -1.25
CA ALA A 16 -2.14 6.94 -2.09
C ALA A 16 -2.02 6.57 -3.57
N TYR A 17 -0.81 6.19 -4.01
CA TYR A 17 -0.56 5.71 -5.37
C TYR A 17 -1.37 4.46 -5.72
N LEU A 18 -1.39 3.45 -4.84
CA LEU A 18 -2.17 2.23 -5.03
C LEU A 18 -3.67 2.53 -5.17
N ASN A 19 -4.22 3.41 -4.35
CA ASN A 19 -5.62 3.82 -4.41
C ASN A 19 -5.94 4.56 -5.72
N GLU A 20 -5.03 5.41 -6.20
CA GLU A 20 -5.20 6.07 -7.50
C GLU A 20 -5.13 5.08 -8.67
N GLU A 21 -4.16 4.18 -8.65
CA GLU A 21 -4.02 3.12 -9.67
C GLU A 21 -5.20 2.15 -9.66
N HIS A 22 -5.68 1.76 -8.47
CA HIS A 22 -6.87 0.91 -8.35
C HIS A 22 -8.14 1.62 -8.84
N LYS A 23 -8.25 2.94 -8.65
CA LYS A 23 -9.36 3.74 -9.21
C LYS A 23 -9.28 3.83 -10.74
N ARG A 24 -8.08 3.85 -11.31
CA ARG A 24 -7.87 3.84 -12.77
C ARG A 24 -8.15 2.46 -13.36
N ASP A 25 -7.62 1.43 -12.73
CA ASP A 25 -7.73 0.04 -13.15
C ASP A 25 -8.13 -0.86 -11.96
N PRO A 26 -9.44 -0.99 -11.68
CA PRO A 26 -9.93 -1.87 -10.61
C PRO A 26 -9.71 -3.36 -10.89
N HIS A 27 -9.31 -3.72 -12.12
CA HIS A 27 -8.93 -5.09 -12.49
C HIS A 27 -7.48 -5.43 -12.13
N LYS A 28 -6.67 -4.44 -11.74
CA LYS A 28 -5.25 -4.63 -11.43
C LYS A 28 -5.12 -5.36 -10.09
N SER A 29 -4.37 -6.45 -10.09
CA SER A 29 -4.17 -7.26 -8.89
C SER A 29 -3.34 -6.52 -7.84
N LEU A 30 -3.70 -6.69 -6.57
CA LEU A 30 -2.98 -6.09 -5.44
C LEU A 30 -1.48 -6.41 -5.48
N SER A 31 -1.11 -7.65 -5.79
CA SER A 31 0.28 -8.08 -5.88
C SER A 31 1.09 -7.27 -6.90
N SER A 32 0.51 -6.93 -8.06
CA SER A 32 1.18 -6.10 -9.06
C SER A 32 1.33 -4.65 -8.59
N LEU A 33 0.28 -4.11 -7.95
CA LEU A 33 0.33 -2.76 -7.39
C LEU A 33 1.36 -2.63 -6.26
N LEU A 34 1.50 -3.67 -5.41
CA LEU A 34 2.50 -3.73 -4.35
C LEU A 34 3.91 -3.83 -4.91
N ASP A 35 4.12 -4.63 -5.95
CA ASP A 35 5.42 -4.76 -6.62
C ASP A 35 5.86 -3.43 -7.24
N GLU A 36 4.95 -2.78 -7.99
CA GLU A 36 5.17 -1.44 -8.55
C GLU A 36 5.47 -0.41 -7.46
N ALA A 37 4.68 -0.39 -6.38
CA ALA A 37 4.89 0.52 -5.27
C ALA A 37 6.22 0.23 -4.54
N GLY A 38 6.57 -1.04 -4.36
CA GLY A 38 7.83 -1.48 -3.76
C GLY A 38 9.04 -0.96 -4.54
N MET A 39 9.02 -1.13 -5.86
CA MET A 39 10.08 -0.63 -6.74
C MET A 39 10.13 0.90 -6.78
N ARG A 40 8.96 1.55 -6.82
CA ARG A 40 8.84 3.01 -7.01
C ARG A 40 9.20 3.80 -5.76
N PHE A 41 8.85 3.29 -4.59
CA PHE A 41 9.11 3.94 -3.30
C PHE A 41 10.29 3.33 -2.54
N ASN A 42 11.00 2.35 -3.12
CA ASN A 42 12.09 1.61 -2.48
C ASN A 42 11.68 1.07 -1.09
N LEU A 43 10.53 0.41 -1.05
CA LEU A 43 9.98 -0.09 0.20
C LEU A 43 10.81 -1.26 0.72
N THR A 44 11.00 -1.28 2.04
CA THR A 44 11.56 -2.46 2.71
C THR A 44 10.52 -3.58 2.76
N PRO A 45 10.91 -4.84 3.01
CA PRO A 45 9.96 -5.94 3.19
C PRO A 45 8.88 -5.63 4.24
N VAL A 46 9.27 -4.98 5.33
CA VAL A 46 8.37 -4.54 6.42
C VAL A 46 7.39 -3.48 5.93
N ASP A 47 7.86 -2.50 5.14
CA ASP A 47 6.99 -1.48 4.57
C ASP A 47 6.00 -2.07 3.55
N ALA A 48 6.43 -3.05 2.75
CA ALA A 48 5.57 -3.74 1.79
C ALA A 48 4.46 -4.56 2.48
N GLU A 49 4.77 -5.25 3.58
CA GLU A 49 3.77 -5.95 4.40
C GLU A 49 2.78 -4.98 5.04
N ALA A 50 3.27 -3.86 5.58
CA ALA A 50 2.42 -2.82 6.15
C ALA A 50 1.49 -2.21 5.09
N LEU A 51 2.03 -1.96 3.89
CA LEU A 51 1.31 -1.43 2.75
C LEU A 51 0.17 -2.34 2.31
N GLU A 52 0.44 -3.64 2.15
CA GLU A 52 -0.57 -4.65 1.84
C GLU A 52 -1.68 -4.67 2.88
N PHE A 53 -1.31 -4.72 4.16
CA PHE A 53 -2.26 -4.76 5.26
C PHE A 53 -3.20 -3.54 5.26
N LEU A 54 -2.66 -2.35 5.03
CA LEU A 54 -3.43 -1.10 5.01
C LEU A 54 -4.34 -1.04 3.79
N PHE A 55 -3.83 -1.36 2.61
CA PHE A 55 -4.62 -1.36 1.39
C PHE A 55 -5.81 -2.33 1.51
N ARG A 56 -5.57 -3.56 1.96
CA ARG A 56 -6.63 -4.56 2.19
C ARG A 56 -7.63 -4.12 3.25
N LYS A 57 -7.18 -3.38 4.27
CA LYS A 57 -8.03 -2.82 5.32
C LYS A 57 -8.90 -1.67 4.80
N GLU A 58 -8.41 -0.86 3.86
CA GLU A 58 -9.20 0.19 3.20
C GLU A 58 -10.25 -0.42 2.26
N GLN A 59 -9.90 -1.43 1.47
CA GLN A 59 -10.84 -2.12 0.56
C GLN A 59 -11.97 -2.85 1.30
N LYS A 60 -11.77 -3.26 2.56
CA LYS A 60 -12.82 -3.87 3.39
C LYS A 60 -13.80 -2.87 4.01
N ARG A 61 -13.52 -1.56 3.91
CA ARG A 61 -14.32 -0.49 4.50
C ARG A 61 -15.27 0.18 3.52
N ASP A 62 -15.13 -0.11 2.22
CA ASP A 62 -16.06 0.26 1.14
C ASP A 62 -17.08 -0.87 0.94
#